data_AF-A0A921MZ61-F1
#
_entry.id   AF-A0A921MZ61-F1
#
_cell.length_a   1.000
_cell.length_b   1.000
_cell.length_c   1.000
_cell.angle_alpha   90.00
_cell.angle_beta   90.00
_cell.angle_gamma   90.00
#
_symmetry.space_group_name_H-M   'P 1'
#
loop_
_entity.id
_entity.type
_entity.pdbx_description
1 polymer ?
#
loop_
_entity_poly.entity_id
_entity_poly.type
_entity_poly.pdbx_seq_one_letter_code
_entity_poly.pdbx_strand_id
1 'polypeptide(L)'
;MKSIIEKDLENLSKNLYLESPDLWIEFLDKVNSGIFDELVLFFATKYNYISIIKYAIENNLIDINSKSRNKEFDTIYDHLVYVARQNNYKGFSDYLNSLKNPNKEISLNTKNDKIKSETKNKDINIPSVICQKCKSNIFEVGYIVCENKIFKFSHEENKPVETGKEDLNSVICYNCKSLIKDTTPKDLEALCNITTCINCKNDLRNSGIVDKRNLYYNKKLNK
;
A
#
# COMPACT_ATOMS: atom_id res chain seq x y z
N MET A 1 15.17 -2.02 30.44
CA MET A 1 14.53 -1.20 29.39
C MET A 1 15.54 -0.35 28.63
N LYS A 2 16.36 0.50 29.28
CA LYS A 2 17.38 1.34 28.59
C LYS A 2 18.28 0.56 27.60
N SER A 3 18.82 -0.58 28.00
CA SER A 3 19.72 -1.38 27.15
C SER A 3 19.06 -1.99 25.90
N ILE A 4 17.75 -2.22 25.91
CA ILE A 4 17.01 -2.74 24.75
C ILE A 4 16.75 -1.62 23.75
N ILE A 5 16.37 -0.44 24.25
CA ILE A 5 16.11 0.74 23.43
C ILE A 5 17.38 1.21 22.73
N GLU A 6 18.50 1.30 23.44
CA GLU A 6 19.80 1.68 22.88
C GLU A 6 20.20 0.73 21.73
N LYS A 7 20.04 -0.58 21.93
CA LYS A 7 20.32 -1.59 20.91
C LYS A 7 19.39 -1.48 19.69
N ASP A 8 18.10 -1.27 19.91
CA ASP A 8 17.13 -1.13 18.82
C ASP A 8 17.34 0.16 18.03
N LEU A 9 17.72 1.26 18.69
CA LEU A 9 18.11 2.51 18.04
C LEU A 9 19.40 2.35 17.22
N GLU A 10 20.39 1.63 17.72
CA GLU A 10 21.62 1.35 16.98
C GLU A 10 21.34 0.51 15.73
N ASN A 11 20.51 -0.53 15.84
CA ASN A 11 20.13 -1.36 14.70
C ASN A 11 19.31 -0.57 13.68
N LEU A 12 18.37 0.27 14.14
CA LEU A 12 17.61 1.14 13.25
C LEU A 12 18.52 2.15 12.53
N SER A 13 19.47 2.75 13.25
CA SER A 13 20.46 3.67 12.68
C SER A 13 21.23 3.01 11.54
N LYS A 14 21.67 1.75 11.71
CA LYS A 14 22.34 0.97 10.65
C LYS A 14 21.43 0.74 9.44
N ASN A 15 20.17 0.39 9.65
CA ASN A 15 19.22 0.20 8.53
C ASN A 15 19.00 1.52 7.76
N LEU A 16 18.82 2.62 8.49
CA LEU A 16 18.57 3.93 7.89
C LEU A 16 19.79 4.48 7.15
N TYR A 17 21.01 4.24 7.66
CA TYR A 17 22.24 4.60 6.96
C TYR A 17 22.33 3.96 5.58
N LEU A 18 21.91 2.69 5.46
CA LEU A 18 21.94 1.97 4.19
C LEU A 18 20.84 2.44 3.22
N GLU A 19 19.67 2.79 3.74
CA GLU A 19 18.52 3.16 2.90
C GLU A 19 18.52 4.64 2.50
N SER A 20 18.88 5.53 3.42
CA SER A 20 18.77 6.98 3.23
C SER A 20 19.81 7.72 4.10
N PRO A 21 21.07 7.80 3.64
CA PRO A 21 22.15 8.50 4.36
C PRO A 21 21.83 9.94 4.74
N ASP A 22 21.08 10.65 3.89
CA ASP A 22 20.70 12.05 4.13
C ASP A 22 19.77 12.18 5.35
N LEU A 23 18.80 11.26 5.48
CA LEU A 23 17.86 11.22 6.60
C LEU A 23 18.49 10.57 7.84
N TRP A 24 19.53 9.78 7.66
CA TRP A 24 20.28 9.16 8.76
C TRP A 24 20.97 10.19 9.66
N ILE A 25 21.54 11.26 9.08
CA ILE A 25 22.16 12.34 9.87
C ILE A 25 21.12 13.02 10.76
N GLU A 26 19.98 13.42 10.18
CA GLU A 26 18.89 14.05 10.93
C GLU A 26 18.33 13.11 12.02
N PHE A 27 18.21 11.83 11.71
CA PHE A 27 17.78 10.82 12.68
C PHE A 27 18.77 10.69 13.85
N LEU A 28 20.07 10.60 13.56
CA LEU A 28 21.11 10.48 14.59
C LEU A 28 21.14 11.70 15.51
N ASP A 29 21.08 12.91 14.95
CA ASP A 29 21.07 14.15 15.73
C ASP A 29 19.90 14.20 16.69
N LYS A 30 18.71 13.78 16.23
CA LYS A 30 17.51 13.69 17.08
C LYS A 30 17.66 12.67 18.18
N VAL A 31 18.09 11.45 17.87
CA VAL A 31 18.24 10.39 18.86
C VAL A 31 19.29 10.74 19.90
N ASN A 32 20.44 11.29 19.49
CA ASN A 32 21.50 11.74 20.41
C ASN A 32 21.03 12.89 21.31
N SER A 33 20.11 13.72 20.80
CA SER A 33 19.47 14.81 21.56
C SER A 33 18.27 14.34 22.39
N GLY A 34 17.91 13.05 22.37
CA GLY A 34 16.75 12.51 23.06
C GLY A 34 15.39 12.93 22.48
N ILE A 35 15.36 13.36 21.22
CA ILE A 35 14.16 13.82 20.51
C ILE A 35 13.51 12.64 19.78
N PHE A 36 12.27 12.32 20.16
CA PHE A 36 11.47 11.25 19.53
C PHE A 36 10.31 11.86 18.74
N ASP A 37 10.63 12.58 17.66
CA ASP A 37 9.61 13.19 16.81
C ASP A 37 9.01 12.19 15.77
N GLU A 38 8.07 12.66 14.95
CA GLU A 38 7.40 11.82 13.96
C GLU A 38 8.36 11.09 13.02
N LEU A 39 9.52 11.70 12.66
CA LEU A 39 10.50 11.06 11.80
C LEU A 39 11.12 9.84 12.49
N VAL A 40 11.49 9.97 13.76
CA VAL A 40 12.04 8.87 14.55
C VAL A 40 11.04 7.74 14.68
N LEU A 41 9.78 8.06 15.00
CA LEU A 41 8.71 7.06 15.14
C LEU A 41 8.32 6.42 13.80
N PHE A 42 8.37 7.17 12.70
CA PHE A 42 8.15 6.64 11.35
C PHE A 42 9.15 5.54 11.04
N PHE A 43 10.45 5.79 11.19
CA PHE A 43 11.46 4.77 10.91
C PHE A 43 11.41 3.60 11.88
N ALA A 44 11.11 3.86 13.17
CA ALA A 44 10.90 2.79 14.14
C ALA A 44 9.76 1.87 13.71
N THR A 45 8.68 2.45 13.18
CA THR A 45 7.54 1.70 12.66
C THR A 45 7.86 0.98 11.37
N LYS A 46 8.58 1.63 10.44
CA LYS A 46 8.99 1.07 9.15
C LYS A 46 9.88 -0.17 9.30
N TYR A 47 10.76 -0.22 10.30
CA TYR A 47 11.67 -1.34 10.54
C TYR A 47 11.26 -2.25 11.71
N ASN A 48 10.01 -2.16 12.18
CA ASN A 48 9.44 -3.04 13.20
C ASN A 48 10.10 -2.96 14.60
N TYR A 49 10.58 -1.80 15.03
CA TYR A 49 11.10 -1.57 16.38
C TYR A 49 10.03 -1.04 17.34
N ILE A 50 9.11 -1.91 17.76
CA ILE A 50 7.96 -1.54 18.62
C ILE A 50 8.39 -1.00 19.99
N SER A 51 9.54 -1.47 20.48
CA SER A 51 10.16 -1.04 21.73
C SER A 51 10.42 0.47 21.76
N ILE A 52 10.88 1.05 20.65
CA ILE A 52 11.13 2.48 20.49
C ILE A 52 9.82 3.28 20.57
N ILE A 53 8.75 2.81 19.90
CA ILE A 53 7.43 3.46 19.98
C ILE A 53 6.89 3.44 21.41
N LYS A 54 6.95 2.27 22.06
CA LYS A 54 6.51 2.10 23.45
C LYS A 54 7.27 3.06 24.37
N TYR A 55 8.58 3.10 24.24
CA TYR A 55 9.43 4.00 25.02
C TYR A 55 9.03 5.47 24.84
N ALA A 56 8.84 5.93 23.59
CA ALA A 56 8.48 7.31 23.31
C ALA A 56 7.13 7.71 23.91
N ILE A 57 6.12 6.83 23.80
CA ILE A 57 4.76 7.09 24.29
C ILE A 57 4.69 6.98 25.81
N GLU A 58 5.24 5.92 26.40
CA GLU A 58 5.21 5.68 27.86
C GLU A 58 5.97 6.76 28.65
N ASN A 59 6.99 7.37 28.05
CA ASN A 59 7.75 8.47 28.64
C ASN A 59 7.26 9.85 28.21
N ASN A 60 6.11 9.95 27.52
CA ASN A 60 5.52 11.21 27.04
C ASN A 60 6.48 12.09 26.23
N LEU A 61 7.36 11.48 25.43
CA LEU A 61 8.35 12.19 24.61
C LEU A 61 7.72 12.80 23.36
N ILE A 62 6.50 12.37 23.01
CA ILE A 62 5.73 12.82 21.86
C ILE A 62 4.25 12.62 22.09
N ASP A 63 3.45 13.60 21.68
CA ASP A 63 2.00 13.44 21.54
C ASP A 63 1.68 12.90 20.13
N ILE A 64 1.36 11.62 20.04
CA ILE A 64 1.02 10.97 18.78
C ILE A 64 -0.33 11.43 18.21
N ASN A 65 -1.18 12.09 18.99
CA ASN A 65 -2.43 12.66 18.48
C ASN A 65 -2.25 14.06 17.89
N SER A 66 -1.04 14.61 18.00
CA SER A 66 -0.70 15.88 17.36
C SER A 66 -0.68 15.76 15.84
N LYS A 67 -0.73 16.92 15.18
CA LYS A 67 -0.81 17.03 13.73
C LYS A 67 0.41 16.41 13.06
N SER A 68 0.18 15.56 12.06
CA SER A 68 1.27 15.00 11.26
C SER A 68 1.95 16.07 10.41
N ARG A 69 3.28 15.97 10.28
CA ARG A 69 4.08 16.69 9.29
C ARG A 69 3.80 16.18 7.87
N ASN A 70 3.38 14.92 7.73
CA ASN A 70 2.90 14.40 6.47
C ASN A 70 1.44 14.84 6.26
N LYS A 71 1.24 15.71 5.26
CA LYS A 71 -0.06 16.35 4.97
C LYS A 71 -1.15 15.38 4.53
N GLU A 72 -0.81 14.14 4.20
CA GLU A 72 -1.78 13.08 3.87
C GLU A 72 -2.48 12.51 5.12
N PHE A 73 -1.94 12.76 6.32
CA PHE A 73 -2.47 12.25 7.57
C PHE A 73 -2.86 13.39 8.52
N ASP A 74 -3.99 13.25 9.21
CA ASP A 74 -4.44 14.25 10.17
C ASP A 74 -3.54 14.25 11.42
N THR A 75 -3.15 13.05 11.89
CA THR A 75 -2.34 12.87 13.10
C THR A 75 -1.13 11.98 12.87
N ILE A 76 -0.11 12.13 13.73
CA ILE A 76 1.06 11.23 13.76
C ILE A 76 0.59 9.78 13.95
N TYR A 77 -0.39 9.55 14.82
CA TYR A 77 -1.00 8.24 15.03
C TYR A 77 -1.48 7.60 13.72
N ASP A 78 -2.23 8.35 12.90
CA ASP A 78 -2.78 7.82 11.65
C ASP A 78 -1.66 7.45 10.67
N HIS A 79 -0.60 8.25 10.64
CA HIS A 79 0.60 7.97 9.85
C HIS A 79 1.30 6.69 10.34
N LEU A 80 1.52 6.51 11.65
CA LEU A 80 2.16 5.31 12.18
C LEU A 80 1.32 4.05 11.96
N VAL A 81 -0.01 4.15 12.12
CA VAL A 81 -0.94 3.05 11.82
C VAL A 81 -0.88 2.69 10.35
N TYR A 82 -0.81 3.67 9.45
CA TYR A 82 -0.65 3.42 8.03
C TYR A 82 0.64 2.66 7.74
N VAL A 83 1.79 3.11 8.25
CA VAL A 83 3.10 2.45 8.03
C VAL A 83 3.13 1.03 8.59
N ALA A 84 2.60 0.82 9.81
CA ALA A 84 2.52 -0.50 10.42
C ALA A 84 1.68 -1.48 9.59
N ARG A 85 0.58 -0.99 9.01
CA ARG A 85 -0.30 -1.79 8.14
C ARG A 85 0.35 -2.11 6.80
N GLN A 86 1.01 -1.15 6.16
CA GLN A 86 1.72 -1.38 4.88
C GLN A 86 2.76 -2.51 5.00
N ASN A 87 3.43 -2.60 6.14
CA ASN A 87 4.46 -3.61 6.40
C ASN A 87 3.93 -4.89 7.10
N ASN A 88 2.62 -5.02 7.29
CA ASN A 88 1.98 -6.16 8.00
C ASN A 88 2.53 -6.43 9.42
N TYR A 89 2.94 -5.39 10.14
CA TYR A 89 3.41 -5.53 11.53
C TYR A 89 2.24 -5.63 12.50
N LYS A 90 1.79 -6.88 12.74
CA LYS A 90 0.68 -7.18 13.64
C LYS A 90 0.90 -6.62 15.05
N GLY A 91 2.12 -6.76 15.59
CA GLY A 91 2.45 -6.26 16.93
C GLY A 91 2.26 -4.75 17.09
N PHE A 92 2.61 -3.95 16.06
CA PHE A 92 2.36 -2.51 16.05
C PHE A 92 0.87 -2.20 15.95
N SER A 93 0.15 -2.89 15.07
CA SER A 93 -1.29 -2.69 14.91
C SER A 93 -2.05 -2.96 16.21
N ASP A 94 -1.70 -4.06 16.91
CA ASP A 94 -2.30 -4.43 18.19
C ASP A 94 -2.01 -3.38 19.26
N TYR A 95 -0.75 -2.93 19.37
CA TYR A 95 -0.35 -1.91 20.33
C TYR A 95 -1.00 -0.55 20.06
N LEU A 96 -0.93 -0.03 18.82
CA LEU A 96 -1.53 1.26 18.47
C LEU A 96 -3.07 1.23 18.65
N ASN A 97 -3.72 0.09 18.41
CA ASN A 97 -5.15 -0.05 18.70
C ASN A 97 -5.47 -0.02 20.21
N SER A 98 -4.60 -0.61 21.05
CA SER A 98 -4.78 -0.57 22.51
C SER A 98 -4.73 0.85 23.09
N LEU A 99 -3.99 1.76 22.46
CA LEU A 99 -3.90 3.16 22.90
C LEU A 99 -5.22 3.93 22.75
N LYS A 100 -6.08 3.55 21.79
CA LYS A 100 -7.40 4.19 21.59
C LYS A 100 -8.48 3.69 22.56
N ASN A 101 -8.28 2.52 23.18
CA ASN A 101 -9.25 1.90 24.08
C ASN A 101 -8.54 1.27 25.28
N PRO A 102 -8.12 2.06 26.28
CA PRO A 102 -7.35 1.55 27.42
C PRO A 102 -8.07 0.45 28.24
N ASN A 103 -9.39 0.26 28.07
CA ASN A 103 -10.22 -0.65 28.86
C ASN A 103 -10.84 -1.83 28.07
N LYS A 104 -10.30 -2.21 26.90
CA LYS A 104 -10.74 -3.44 26.21
C LYS A 104 -9.70 -4.55 26.36
N GLU A 105 -9.96 -5.47 27.29
CA GLU A 105 -9.53 -6.85 27.08
C GLU A 105 -9.95 -7.28 25.68
N ILE A 106 -9.01 -7.88 24.95
CA ILE A 106 -9.17 -8.23 23.54
C ILE A 106 -10.19 -9.38 23.45
N SER A 107 -11.47 -9.04 23.33
CA SER A 107 -12.47 -9.94 22.78
C SER A 107 -12.46 -9.78 21.26
N LEU A 108 -11.90 -10.78 20.57
CA LEU A 108 -12.11 -11.01 19.14
C LEU A 108 -13.61 -10.99 18.86
N ASN A 109 -14.11 -9.97 18.16
CA ASN A 109 -15.33 -10.11 17.36
C ASN A 109 -15.42 -9.01 16.28
N THR A 110 -15.38 -9.51 15.05
CA THR A 110 -15.66 -8.88 13.76
C THR A 110 -17.05 -8.25 13.76
N LYS A 111 -17.19 -6.99 13.30
CA LYS A 111 -18.42 -6.52 12.63
C LYS A 111 -18.08 -5.35 11.71
N ASN A 112 -18.42 -5.54 10.44
CA ASN A 112 -18.28 -4.61 9.33
C ASN A 112 -19.50 -3.69 9.31
N ASP A 113 -19.31 -2.38 9.22
CA ASP A 113 -20.37 -1.47 8.79
C ASP A 113 -20.01 -0.88 7.42
N LYS A 114 -20.90 -1.17 6.46
CA LYS A 114 -20.86 -0.72 5.06
C LYS A 114 -21.58 0.61 4.96
N ILE A 115 -20.89 1.65 4.49
CA ILE A 115 -21.55 2.86 3.96
C ILE A 115 -21.61 2.69 2.44
N LYS A 116 -22.83 2.58 1.90
CA LYS A 116 -23.11 2.60 0.46
C LYS A 116 -23.28 4.06 0.03
N SER A 117 -22.53 4.49 -0.98
CA SER A 117 -22.89 5.64 -1.81
C SER A 117 -23.17 5.11 -3.22
N GLU A 118 -24.44 5.18 -3.63
CA GLU A 118 -24.85 4.94 -5.00
C GLU A 118 -24.53 6.18 -5.84
N THR A 119 -23.83 5.99 -6.96
CA THR A 119 -23.90 6.94 -8.08
C THR A 119 -23.94 6.13 -9.36
N LYS A 120 -25.08 6.19 -10.05
CA LYS A 120 -25.30 5.58 -11.36
C LYS A 120 -24.46 6.34 -12.39
N ASN A 121 -23.54 5.67 -13.09
CA ASN A 121 -22.98 6.17 -14.33
C ASN A 121 -22.65 5.01 -15.29
N LYS A 122 -23.36 5.05 -16.44
CA LYS A 122 -23.05 4.61 -17.81
C LYS A 122 -22.16 3.38 -17.99
N ASP A 123 -22.64 2.44 -18.82
CA ASP A 123 -21.99 1.19 -19.25
C ASP A 123 -20.57 1.38 -19.82
N ILE A 124 -19.62 1.64 -18.94
CA ILE A 124 -18.19 1.49 -19.18
C ILE A 124 -17.92 0.02 -18.86
N ASN A 125 -17.45 -0.73 -19.85
CA ASN A 125 -16.99 -2.10 -19.63
C ASN A 125 -15.66 -2.04 -18.87
N ILE A 126 -15.74 -1.80 -17.56
CA ILE A 126 -14.58 -1.74 -16.67
C ILE A 126 -14.12 -3.19 -16.45
N PRO A 127 -12.83 -3.51 -16.68
CA PRO A 127 -12.29 -4.82 -16.32
C PRO A 127 -12.63 -5.19 -14.87
N SER A 128 -12.93 -6.46 -14.63
CA SER A 128 -13.36 -6.94 -13.32
C SER A 128 -12.28 -7.82 -12.70
N VAL A 129 -11.53 -7.27 -11.74
CA VAL A 129 -10.62 -8.03 -10.87
C VAL A 129 -11.10 -7.87 -9.44
N ILE A 130 -11.50 -8.97 -8.81
CA ILE A 130 -12.20 -8.96 -7.52
C ILE A 130 -11.24 -9.21 -6.35
N CYS A 131 -11.22 -8.31 -5.36
CA CYS A 131 -10.51 -8.57 -4.09
C CYS A 131 -11.11 -9.83 -3.44
N GLN A 132 -10.28 -10.88 -3.25
CA GLN A 132 -10.72 -12.13 -2.64
C GLN A 132 -11.31 -11.93 -1.23
N LYS A 133 -10.85 -10.90 -0.50
CA LYS A 133 -11.25 -10.56 0.87
C LYS A 133 -12.53 -9.72 0.98
N CYS A 134 -12.63 -8.57 0.29
CA CYS A 134 -13.81 -7.68 0.40
C CYS A 134 -14.81 -7.81 -0.76
N LYS A 135 -14.49 -8.61 -1.77
CA LYS A 135 -15.30 -8.80 -2.98
C LYS A 135 -15.52 -7.54 -3.83
N SER A 136 -14.82 -6.45 -3.55
CA SER A 136 -14.83 -5.25 -4.41
C SER A 136 -14.03 -5.47 -5.68
N ASN A 137 -14.50 -4.90 -6.79
CA ASN A 137 -13.70 -4.76 -8.01
C ASN A 137 -12.61 -3.71 -7.81
N ILE A 138 -11.35 -4.10 -7.96
CA ILE A 138 -10.21 -3.21 -7.71
C ILE A 138 -10.08 -2.09 -8.73
N PHE A 139 -10.68 -2.22 -9.93
CA PHE A 139 -10.73 -1.12 -10.90
C PHE A 139 -11.76 -0.04 -10.53
N GLU A 140 -12.73 -0.37 -9.70
CA GLU A 140 -13.72 0.59 -9.18
C GLU A 140 -13.24 1.25 -7.89
N VAL A 141 -12.65 0.46 -6.98
CA VAL A 141 -12.21 0.97 -5.67
C VAL A 141 -10.74 1.39 -5.62
N GLY A 142 -9.97 1.10 -6.67
CA GLY A 142 -8.53 1.31 -6.74
C GLY A 142 -7.69 0.11 -6.27
N TYR A 143 -6.42 0.12 -6.68
CA TYR A 143 -5.37 -0.80 -6.22
C TYR A 143 -4.04 -0.07 -6.02
N ILE A 144 -3.12 -0.70 -5.29
CA ILE A 144 -1.78 -0.20 -4.97
C ILE A 144 -0.76 -1.20 -5.56
N VAL A 145 0.26 -0.68 -6.23
CA VAL A 145 1.42 -1.44 -6.74
C VAL A 145 2.64 -1.02 -5.94
N CYS A 146 3.45 -2.00 -5.54
CA CYS A 146 4.71 -1.76 -4.84
C CYS A 146 5.89 -1.93 -5.81
N GLU A 147 6.80 -0.95 -5.81
CA GLU A 147 8.03 -0.96 -6.63
C GLU A 147 9.23 -0.70 -5.72
N ASN A 148 10.30 -1.46 -5.91
CA ASN A 148 11.62 -1.16 -5.36
C ASN A 148 12.36 -0.24 -6.34
N LYS A 149 13.01 0.79 -5.81
CA LYS A 149 13.93 1.62 -6.59
C LYS A 149 15.37 1.29 -6.20
N ILE A 150 16.20 1.01 -7.21
CA ILE A 150 17.62 0.70 -7.04
C ILE A 150 18.40 1.97 -7.35
N PHE A 151 19.14 2.45 -6.36
CA PHE A 151 20.00 3.62 -6.49
C PHE A 151 21.47 3.20 -6.50
N LYS A 152 22.28 3.92 -7.27
CA LYS A 152 23.75 3.85 -7.19
C LYS A 152 24.28 5.25 -6.95
N PHE A 153 25.32 5.35 -6.13
CA PHE A 153 26.02 6.62 -5.94
C PHE A 153 26.80 6.97 -7.21
N SER A 154 26.53 8.15 -7.79
CA SER A 154 27.33 8.71 -8.88
C SER A 154 28.40 9.63 -8.30
N HIS A 155 29.67 9.32 -8.57
CA HIS A 155 30.78 10.20 -8.22
C HIS A 155 30.78 11.50 -9.03
N GLU A 156 30.24 11.49 -10.25
CA GLU A 156 30.16 12.67 -11.12
C GLU A 156 29.11 13.67 -10.62
N GLU A 157 27.95 13.19 -10.18
CA GLU A 157 26.87 14.05 -9.67
C GLU A 157 26.90 14.22 -8.14
N ASN A 158 27.84 13.56 -7.46
CA ASN A 158 27.99 13.51 -6.00
C ASN A 158 26.67 13.24 -5.25
N LYS A 159 25.81 12.39 -5.83
CA LYS A 159 24.50 12.04 -5.27
C LYS A 159 24.06 10.64 -5.71
N PRO A 160 23.11 10.01 -4.98
CA PRO A 160 22.44 8.80 -5.44
C PRO A 160 21.63 9.09 -6.71
N VAL A 161 21.86 8.29 -7.75
CA VAL A 161 21.07 8.30 -8.98
C VAL A 161 20.31 6.99 -9.12
N GLU A 162 19.05 7.08 -9.54
CA GLU A 162 18.21 5.91 -9.79
C GLU A 162 18.79 5.13 -10.98
N THR A 163 19.25 3.91 -10.72
CA THR A 163 19.86 3.03 -11.74
C THR A 163 18.94 1.93 -12.22
N GLY A 164 17.83 1.69 -11.52
CA GLY A 164 16.87 0.69 -11.92
C GLY A 164 15.63 0.70 -11.04
N LYS A 165 14.61 -0.01 -11.51
CA LYS A 165 13.38 -0.31 -10.76
C LYS A 165 13.16 -1.80 -10.78
N GLU A 166 12.70 -2.34 -9.67
CA GLU A 166 12.29 -3.74 -9.53
C GLU A 166 10.84 -3.77 -9.06
N ASP A 167 9.95 -4.23 -9.93
CA ASP A 167 8.55 -4.40 -9.58
C ASP A 167 8.41 -5.56 -8.60
N LEU A 168 7.82 -5.31 -7.43
CA LEU A 168 7.58 -6.36 -6.43
C LEU A 168 6.44 -7.32 -6.84
N ASN A 169 5.95 -7.21 -8.08
CA ASN A 169 4.88 -8.01 -8.71
C ASN A 169 3.66 -8.23 -7.81
N SER A 170 3.37 -7.26 -6.93
CA SER A 170 2.32 -7.35 -5.94
C SER A 170 1.28 -6.27 -6.17
N VAL A 171 0.02 -6.68 -6.09
CA VAL A 171 -1.14 -5.81 -6.22
C VAL A 171 -1.90 -5.88 -4.90
N ILE A 172 -2.17 -4.73 -4.29
CA ILE A 172 -2.93 -4.64 -3.04
C ILE A 172 -4.25 -3.93 -3.35
N CYS A 173 -5.37 -4.50 -2.93
CA CYS A 173 -6.65 -3.83 -3.09
C CYS A 173 -6.74 -2.59 -2.20
N TYR A 174 -7.15 -1.46 -2.76
CA TYR A 174 -7.26 -0.21 -2.00
C TYR A 174 -8.36 -0.25 -0.94
N ASN A 175 -9.47 -0.94 -1.17
CA ASN A 175 -10.57 -1.02 -0.21
C ASN A 175 -10.25 -1.90 1.02
N CYS A 176 -9.75 -3.13 0.78
CA CYS A 176 -9.56 -4.14 1.81
C CYS A 176 -8.13 -4.26 2.34
N LYS A 177 -7.19 -3.54 1.70
CA LYS A 177 -5.74 -3.57 1.91
C LYS A 177 -5.15 -4.99 1.91
N SER A 178 -5.78 -5.95 1.24
CA SER A 178 -5.24 -7.30 1.08
C SER A 178 -4.52 -7.46 -0.24
N LEU A 179 -3.46 -8.27 -0.22
CA LEU A 179 -2.80 -8.76 -1.42
C LEU A 179 -3.80 -9.49 -2.33
N ILE A 180 -3.79 -9.13 -3.61
CA ILE A 180 -4.47 -9.86 -4.67
C ILE A 180 -3.51 -10.97 -5.11
N LYS A 181 -3.88 -12.21 -4.80
CA LYS A 181 -3.10 -13.38 -5.20
C LYS A 181 -3.23 -13.59 -6.70
N ASP A 182 -2.16 -14.10 -7.31
CA ASP A 182 -2.13 -14.50 -8.72
C ASP A 182 -2.46 -13.35 -9.70
N THR A 183 -2.09 -12.12 -9.34
CA THR A 183 -2.25 -10.94 -10.18
C THR A 183 -1.07 -10.01 -10.01
N THR A 184 -0.38 -9.72 -11.12
CA THR A 184 0.74 -8.79 -11.17
C THR A 184 0.31 -7.45 -11.77
N PRO A 185 1.09 -6.39 -11.59
CA PRO A 185 0.85 -5.10 -12.26
C PRO A 185 0.76 -5.25 -13.78
N LYS A 186 1.58 -6.12 -14.38
CA LYS A 186 1.54 -6.42 -15.82
C LYS A 186 0.25 -7.09 -16.26
N ASP A 187 -0.33 -7.95 -15.43
CA ASP A 187 -1.63 -8.58 -15.73
C ASP A 187 -2.76 -7.54 -15.73
N LEU A 188 -2.71 -6.57 -14.81
CA LEU A 188 -3.67 -5.47 -14.78
C LEU A 188 -3.53 -4.54 -15.99
N GLU A 189 -2.30 -4.21 -16.36
CA GLU A 189 -2.00 -3.42 -17.55
C GLU A 189 -2.48 -4.14 -18.82
N ALA A 190 -2.25 -5.45 -18.92
CA ALA A 190 -2.76 -6.26 -20.02
C ALA A 190 -4.29 -6.23 -20.09
N LEU A 191 -5.00 -6.30 -18.97
CA LEU A 191 -6.46 -6.21 -18.87
C LEU A 191 -7.01 -4.85 -19.34
N CYS A 192 -6.33 -3.76 -18.99
CA CYS A 192 -6.66 -2.41 -19.47
C CYS A 192 -6.38 -2.23 -20.98
N ASN A 193 -5.41 -2.99 -21.50
CA ASN A 193 -4.98 -2.95 -22.89
C ASN A 193 -5.64 -4.02 -23.77
N ILE A 194 -6.68 -4.74 -23.30
CA ILE A 194 -7.35 -5.77 -24.10
C ILE A 194 -8.14 -5.12 -25.23
N THR A 195 -7.43 -4.95 -26.33
CA THR A 195 -7.98 -4.64 -27.64
C THR A 195 -7.91 -5.86 -28.54
N THR A 196 -7.22 -6.93 -28.13
CA THR A 196 -6.96 -8.14 -28.93
C THR A 196 -7.02 -9.41 -28.08
N CYS A 197 -7.58 -10.49 -28.64
CA CYS A 197 -7.69 -11.79 -27.99
C CYS A 197 -6.32 -12.41 -27.73
N ILE A 198 -6.03 -12.82 -26.50
CA ILE A 198 -4.74 -13.41 -26.10
C ILE A 198 -4.45 -14.72 -26.85
N ASN A 199 -5.48 -15.48 -27.21
CA ASN A 199 -5.31 -16.81 -27.83
C ASN A 199 -5.16 -16.74 -29.36
N CYS A 200 -5.87 -15.83 -30.04
CA CYS A 200 -5.88 -15.76 -31.51
C CYS A 200 -5.43 -14.42 -32.10
N LYS A 201 -5.01 -13.46 -31.25
CA LYS A 201 -4.52 -12.12 -31.60
C LYS A 201 -5.47 -11.23 -32.40
N ASN A 202 -6.73 -11.65 -32.62
CA ASN A 202 -7.75 -10.85 -33.29
C ASN A 202 -8.21 -9.66 -32.44
N ASP A 203 -8.45 -8.52 -33.08
CA ASP A 203 -8.96 -7.30 -32.43
C ASP A 203 -10.40 -7.54 -31.92
N LEU A 204 -10.58 -7.52 -30.59
CA LEU A 204 -11.85 -7.78 -29.91
C LEU A 204 -12.88 -6.66 -30.11
N ARG A 205 -12.44 -5.46 -30.54
CA ARG A 205 -13.35 -4.37 -30.91
C ARG A 205 -14.05 -4.64 -32.23
N ASN A 206 -13.44 -5.45 -33.10
CA ASN A 206 -13.95 -5.78 -34.43
C ASN A 206 -14.53 -7.20 -34.54
N SER A 207 -14.20 -8.10 -33.60
CA SER A 207 -14.49 -9.54 -33.70
C SER A 207 -15.47 -10.09 -32.66
N GLY A 208 -16.09 -9.25 -31.82
CA GLY A 208 -17.20 -9.66 -30.95
C GLY A 208 -18.40 -10.14 -31.79
N ILE A 209 -18.67 -11.45 -31.77
CA ILE A 209 -19.71 -12.08 -32.60
C ILE A 209 -21.10 -11.78 -32.02
N VAL A 210 -21.94 -11.10 -32.79
CA VAL A 210 -23.41 -11.19 -32.64
C VAL A 210 -23.85 -12.50 -33.32
N ASP A 211 -24.36 -13.44 -32.53
CA ASP A 211 -24.99 -14.70 -32.97
C ASP A 211 -26.30 -14.41 -33.72
N LYS A 212 -26.26 -14.42 -35.06
CA LYS A 212 -27.46 -14.26 -35.90
C LYS A 212 -28.18 -15.61 -36.01
N ARG A 213 -29.19 -15.81 -35.16
CA ARG A 213 -30.10 -16.95 -35.21
C ARG A 213 -31.15 -16.76 -36.31
N ASN A 214 -31.11 -17.65 -37.30
CA ASN A 214 -32.01 -17.84 -38.45
C ASN A 214 -31.68 -17.06 -39.75
N LEU A 215 -31.52 -17.84 -40.82
CA LEU A 215 -31.42 -17.42 -42.22
C LEU A 215 -32.79 -17.65 -42.89
N TYR A 216 -33.42 -16.59 -43.43
CA TYR A 216 -34.57 -16.72 -44.31
C TYR A 216 -34.13 -16.54 -45.77
N TYR A 217 -34.47 -17.51 -46.61
CA TYR A 217 -34.10 -17.52 -48.03
C TYR A 217 -35.17 -16.78 -48.86
N ASN A 218 -34.83 -15.60 -49.38
CA ASN A 218 -35.73 -14.84 -50.25
C ASN A 218 -35.60 -15.34 -51.70
N LYS A 219 -36.47 -16.28 -52.10
CA LYS A 219 -36.51 -16.87 -53.45
C LYS A 219 -36.90 -15.89 -54.58
N LYS A 220 -37.29 -14.64 -54.27
CA LYS A 220 -37.72 -13.66 -55.29
C LYS A 220 -36.58 -12.83 -55.88
N LEU A 221 -35.37 -12.95 -55.36
CA LEU A 221 -34.20 -12.23 -55.85
C LEU A 221 -33.14 -13.22 -56.31
N ASN A 222 -33.42 -13.93 -57.41
CA ASN A 222 -32.36 -14.57 -58.18
C ASN A 222 -31.80 -13.51 -59.15
N LYS A 223 -30.65 -12.94 -58.79
CA LYS A 223 -29.69 -12.35 -59.72
C LYS A 223 -28.32 -12.87 -59.37
#